data_AF-A0A3D5ITX0-F1
#
_entry.id   AF-A0A3D5ITX0-F1
#
_cell.length_a   1.000
_cell.length_b   1.000
_cell.length_c   1.000
_cell.angle_alpha   90.00
_cell.angle_beta   90.00
_cell.angle_gamma   90.00
#
_symmetry.space_group_name_H-M   'P 1'
#
loop_
_entity.id
_entity.type
_entity.pdbx_description
1 polymer ?
#
loop_
_entity_poly.entity_id
_entity_poly.type
_entity_poly.pdbx_seq_one_letter_code
_entity_poly.pdbx_strand_id
1 'polypeptide(L)'
;MAGHSKWHNIQHRKGAQDAKRGKVFTKLIKEIVIAAKAGGGVIENNPSLRMVIDKALAANMKRDTIESAVKRGSGDLDGENYDEVRHEGYGLAGTA
;
A
#
# COMPACT_ATOMS: atom_id res chain seq x y z
N MET A 1 30.90 18.31 -15.10
CA MET A 1 30.78 17.14 -15.99
C MET A 1 30.68 15.88 -15.15
N ALA A 2 29.54 15.18 -15.15
CA ALA A 2 29.38 13.89 -14.46
C ALA A 2 29.97 12.76 -15.33
N GLY A 3 31.30 12.72 -15.46
CA GLY A 3 32.02 11.81 -16.37
C GLY A 3 32.30 10.40 -15.81
N HIS A 4 32.27 10.21 -14.50
CA HIS A 4 32.59 8.91 -13.85
C HIS A 4 31.55 8.47 -12.79
N SER A 5 30.43 9.19 -12.65
CA SER A 5 29.43 8.95 -11.59
C SER A 5 28.05 8.56 -12.12
N LYS A 6 27.93 8.21 -13.42
CA LYS A 6 26.65 7.84 -14.05
C LYS A 6 25.93 6.74 -13.26
N TRP A 7 26.67 5.71 -12.85
CA TRP A 7 26.10 4.62 -12.05
C TRP A 7 25.67 5.10 -10.66
N HIS A 8 26.51 5.85 -9.93
CA HIS A 8 26.15 6.37 -8.60
C HIS A 8 24.92 7.28 -8.64
N ASN A 9 24.79 8.14 -9.63
CA ASN A 9 23.61 8.99 -9.80
C ASN A 9 22.35 8.16 -10.10
N ILE A 10 22.47 7.13 -10.94
CA ILE A 10 21.36 6.18 -11.20
C ILE A 10 21.00 5.42 -9.93
N GLN A 11 21.98 4.95 -9.17
CA GLN A 11 21.80 4.22 -7.92
C GLN A 11 21.05 5.05 -6.89
N HIS A 12 21.49 6.29 -6.63
CA HIS A 12 20.82 7.18 -5.67
C HIS A 12 19.38 7.51 -6.07
N ARG A 13 19.16 7.84 -7.36
CA ARG A 13 17.82 8.13 -7.87
C ARG A 13 16.90 6.91 -7.77
N LYS A 14 17.39 5.74 -8.17
CA LYS A 14 16.64 4.48 -8.10
C LYS A 14 16.33 4.10 -6.65
N GLY A 15 17.30 4.23 -5.74
CA GLY A 15 17.09 3.98 -4.31
C GLY A 15 16.00 4.86 -3.70
N ALA A 16 15.98 6.16 -4.04
CA ALA A 16 14.93 7.06 -3.59
C ALA A 16 13.54 6.70 -4.17
N GLN A 17 13.49 6.25 -5.43
CA GLN A 17 12.25 5.78 -6.06
C GLN A 17 11.75 4.47 -5.43
N ASP A 18 12.65 3.52 -5.18
CA ASP A 18 12.33 2.26 -4.53
C ASP A 18 11.84 2.48 -3.09
N ALA A 19 12.45 3.40 -2.34
CA ALA A 19 11.99 3.78 -1.01
C ALA A 19 10.59 4.40 -1.02
N LYS A 20 10.29 5.26 -2.01
CA LYS A 20 8.94 5.82 -2.20
C LYS A 20 7.93 4.71 -2.55
N ARG A 21 8.29 3.79 -3.45
CA ARG A 21 7.45 2.65 -3.83
C ARG A 21 7.19 1.71 -2.65
N GLY A 22 8.20 1.44 -1.81
CA GLY A 22 8.04 0.65 -0.60
C GLY A 22 6.98 1.24 0.34
N LYS A 23 7.00 2.56 0.57
CA LYS A 23 5.97 3.24 1.37
C LYS A 23 4.57 3.09 0.78
N VAL A 24 4.42 3.19 -0.55
CA VAL A 24 3.15 2.99 -1.24
C VAL A 24 2.66 1.55 -1.08
N PHE A 25 3.54 0.56 -1.24
CA PHE A 25 3.20 -0.85 -1.11
C PHE A 25 2.73 -1.20 0.30
N THR A 26 3.42 -0.72 1.33
CA THR A 26 3.01 -0.93 2.71
C THR A 26 1.62 -0.34 3.00
N LYS A 27 1.31 0.85 2.45
CA LYS A 27 -0.03 1.44 2.59
C LYS A 27 -1.11 0.61 1.91
N LEU A 28 -0.88 0.19 0.66
CA LEU A 28 -1.82 -0.64 -0.09
C LEU A 28 -2.05 -1.99 0.57
N ILE A 29 -1.01 -2.65 1.10
CA ILE A 29 -1.17 -3.91 1.84
C ILE A 29 -2.09 -3.72 3.04
N LYS A 30 -1.90 -2.64 3.82
CA LYS A 30 -2.76 -2.34 4.98
C LYS A 30 -4.20 -2.06 4.55
N GLU A 31 -4.41 -1.29 3.49
CA GLU A 31 -5.74 -1.03 2.95
C GLU A 31 -6.44 -2.32 2.47
N ILE A 32 -5.72 -3.24 1.82
CA ILE A 32 -6.26 -4.55 1.40
C ILE A 32 -6.72 -5.35 2.63
N VAL A 33 -5.87 -5.42 3.65
CA VAL A 33 -6.16 -6.17 4.89
C VAL A 33 -7.39 -5.58 5.59
N ILE A 34 -7.49 -4.26 5.72
CA ILE A 34 -8.64 -3.59 6.35
C ILE A 34 -9.92 -3.83 5.53
N ALA A 35 -9.86 -3.66 4.21
CA ALA A 35 -11.01 -3.88 3.33
C ALA A 35 -11.50 -5.33 3.37
N ALA A 36 -10.58 -6.30 3.32
CA ALA A 36 -10.90 -7.72 3.41
C ALA A 36 -11.44 -8.12 4.79
N LYS A 37 -10.95 -7.51 5.88
CA LYS A 37 -11.49 -7.69 7.24
C LYS A 37 -12.91 -7.15 7.37
N ALA A 38 -13.20 -5.99 6.78
CA ALA A 38 -14.49 -5.33 6.90
C ALA A 38 -15.61 -5.96 6.04
N GLY A 39 -15.28 -6.37 4.81
CA GLY A 39 -16.26 -6.85 3.82
C GLY A 39 -16.05 -8.29 3.33
N GLY A 40 -15.13 -9.03 3.94
CA GLY A 40 -14.73 -10.38 3.51
C GLY A 40 -13.76 -10.39 2.32
N GLY A 41 -13.10 -11.54 2.13
CA GLY A 41 -12.06 -11.74 1.10
C GLY A 41 -12.57 -11.95 -0.32
N VAL A 42 -13.88 -11.94 -0.56
CA VAL A 42 -14.49 -12.17 -1.88
C VAL A 42 -14.67 -10.83 -2.61
N ILE A 43 -13.85 -10.60 -3.63
CA ILE A 43 -13.78 -9.35 -4.40
C ILE A 43 -15.16 -8.94 -4.96
N GLU A 44 -15.94 -9.91 -5.45
CA GLU A 44 -17.23 -9.62 -6.09
C GLU A 44 -18.28 -9.03 -5.13
N ASN A 45 -18.17 -9.37 -3.84
CA ASN A 45 -19.09 -8.93 -2.80
C ASN A 45 -18.54 -7.73 -2.01
N ASN A 46 -17.33 -7.26 -2.31
CA ASN A 46 -16.64 -6.22 -1.56
C ASN A 46 -16.08 -5.13 -2.51
N PRO A 47 -16.88 -4.09 -2.81
CA PRO A 47 -16.46 -3.00 -3.69
C PRO A 47 -15.22 -2.25 -3.19
N SER A 48 -15.06 -2.10 -1.86
CA SER A 48 -13.88 -1.48 -1.25
C SER A 48 -12.62 -2.29 -1.55
N LEU A 49 -12.69 -3.62 -1.40
CA LEU A 49 -11.58 -4.52 -1.73
C LEU A 49 -11.23 -4.46 -3.22
N ARG A 50 -12.24 -4.47 -4.11
CA ARG A 50 -12.03 -4.32 -5.56
C ARG A 50 -11.25 -3.05 -5.89
N MET A 51 -11.67 -1.90 -5.36
CA MET A 51 -11.00 -0.62 -5.59
C MET A 51 -9.53 -0.63 -5.13
N VAL A 52 -9.23 -1.20 -3.95
CA VAL A 52 -7.85 -1.23 -3.44
C VAL A 52 -6.99 -2.19 -4.25
N ILE A 53 -7.52 -3.32 -4.70
CA ILE A 53 -6.82 -4.25 -5.59
C ILE A 53 -6.45 -3.57 -6.92
N ASP A 54 -7.38 -2.81 -7.51
CA ASP A 54 -7.11 -2.05 -8.74
C ASP A 54 -5.97 -1.04 -8.54
N LYS A 55 -5.97 -0.32 -7.40
CA LYS A 55 -4.87 0.59 -7.03
C LYS A 55 -3.55 -0.16 -6.86
N ALA A 56 -3.56 -1.36 -6.28
CA ALA A 56 -2.37 -2.17 -6.09
C ALA A 56 -1.80 -2.69 -7.42
N LEU A 57 -2.66 -3.12 -8.34
CA LEU A 57 -2.26 -3.52 -9.69
C LEU A 57 -1.70 -2.33 -10.48
N ALA A 58 -2.33 -1.15 -10.40
CA ALA A 58 -1.82 0.08 -11.01
C ALA A 58 -0.43 0.48 -10.47
N ALA A 59 -0.14 0.14 -9.20
CA ALA A 59 1.17 0.34 -8.59
C ALA A 59 2.21 -0.74 -8.95
N ASN A 60 1.88 -1.70 -9.84
CA ASN A 60 2.70 -2.86 -10.20
C ASN A 60 3.01 -3.79 -9.00
N MET A 61 2.08 -3.93 -8.05
CA MET A 61 2.18 -4.95 -7.01
C MET A 61 1.95 -6.35 -7.61
N LYS A 62 2.71 -7.35 -7.16
CA LYS A 62 2.53 -8.73 -7.62
C LYS A 62 1.22 -9.30 -7.10
N ARG A 63 0.55 -10.12 -7.92
CA ARG A 63 -0.71 -10.79 -7.54
C ARG A 63 -0.56 -11.63 -6.27
N ASP A 64 0.51 -12.39 -6.12
CA ASP A 64 0.77 -13.19 -4.92
C ASP A 64 0.82 -12.35 -3.64
N THR A 65 1.35 -11.12 -3.71
CA THR A 65 1.40 -10.19 -2.58
C THR A 65 0.00 -9.67 -2.23
N ILE A 66 -0.82 -9.38 -3.25
CA ILE A 66 -2.21 -8.96 -3.08
C ILE A 66 -3.01 -10.10 -2.45
N GLU A 67 -2.93 -11.32 -2.99
CA GLU A 67 -3.64 -12.49 -2.49
C GLU A 67 -3.24 -12.83 -1.05
N SER A 68 -1.95 -12.74 -0.72
CA SER A 68 -1.48 -12.92 0.66
C SER A 68 -2.06 -11.87 1.61
N ALA A 69 -2.18 -10.61 1.17
CA ALA A 69 -2.80 -9.56 1.97
C ALA A 69 -4.32 -9.77 2.14
N VAL A 70 -5.02 -10.25 1.10
CA VAL A 70 -6.45 -10.62 1.19
C VAL A 70 -6.66 -11.73 2.20
N LYS A 71 -5.88 -12.82 2.11
CA LYS A 71 -5.94 -13.96 3.04
C LYS A 71 -5.69 -13.55 4.49
N ARG A 72 -4.76 -12.62 4.72
CA ARG A 72 -4.50 -12.05 6.05
C ARG A 72 -5.70 -11.26 6.57
N GLY A 73 -6.40 -10.52 5.71
CA GLY A 73 -7.59 -9.75 6.10
C GLY A 73 -8.85 -10.61 6.27
N SER A 74 -9.01 -11.70 5.51
CA SER A 74 -10.16 -12.62 5.62
C SER A 74 -10.10 -13.55 6.83
N GLY A 75 -8.97 -13.60 7.54
CA GLY A 75 -8.76 -14.49 8.69
C GLY A 75 -8.24 -15.88 8.33
N ASP A 76 -7.83 -16.12 7.08
CA ASP A 76 -7.24 -17.39 6.63
C ASP A 76 -5.78 -17.56 7.11
N LEU A 77 -5.17 -16.49 7.60
CA LEU A 77 -3.84 -16.46 8.21
C LEU A 77 -3.93 -15.75 9.55
N ASP A 78 -3.20 -16.25 10.57
CA ASP A 78 -3.00 -15.51 11.82
C ASP A 78 -2.42 -14.13 11.48
N GLY A 79 -3.17 -13.09 11.84
CA GLY A 79 -2.93 -11.72 11.39
C GLY A 79 -3.06 -10.72 12.53
N GLU A 80 -2.31 -9.63 12.43
CA GLU A 80 -2.44 -8.50 13.34
C GLU A 80 -3.78 -7.79 13.13
N ASN A 81 -4.38 -7.33 14.23
CA ASN A 81 -5.58 -6.49 14.16
C ASN A 81 -5.21 -5.08 13.72
N TYR A 82 -5.62 -4.73 12.51
CA TYR A 82 -5.60 -3.36 12.02
C TYR A 82 -6.97 -2.72 12.25
N ASP A 83 -6.95 -1.54 12.87
CA ASP A 83 -8.12 -0.71 13.09
C ASP A 83 -7.91 0.65 12.41
N GLU A 84 -8.98 1.19 11.83
CA GLU A 84 -8.96 2.51 11.21
C GLU A 84 -9.12 3.59 12.30
N VAL A 85 -8.13 4.49 12.37
CA VAL A 85 -8.16 5.62 13.31
C VAL A 85 -8.04 6.91 12.50
N ARG A 86 -9.02 7.81 12.66
CA ARG A 86 -8.98 9.14 12.07
C ARG A 86 -8.50 10.15 13.12
N HIS A 87 -7.51 10.94 12.74
CA HIS A 87 -7.07 12.09 13.51
C HIS A 87 -7.53 13.37 12.82
N GLU A 88 -7.98 14.35 13.60
CA GLU A 88 -8.45 15.65 13.13
C GLU A 88 -7.60 16.74 13.80
N GLY A 89 -7.29 17.82 13.08
CA GLY A 89 -6.46 18.91 13.59
C GLY A 89 -6.32 20.04 12.59
N TYR A 90 -5.80 21.17 13.05
CA TYR A 90 -5.56 22.37 12.23
C TYR A 90 -4.06 22.67 12.13
N GLY A 91 -3.62 23.05 10.94
CA GLY A 91 -2.25 23.45 10.64
C GLY A 91 -2.02 24.96 10.69
N LEU A 92 -0.82 25.38 10.27
CA LEU A 92 -0.46 26.78 10.13
C LEU A 92 -1.50 27.53 9.28
N ALA A 93 -1.84 28.75 9.70
CA ALA A 93 -2.87 29.59 9.08
C ALA A 93 -4.28 28.96 9.00
N GLY A 94 -4.61 27.98 9.84
CA GLY A 94 -5.97 27.42 9.93
C GLY A 94 -6.31 26.41 8.83
N THR A 95 -5.31 25.81 8.19
CA THR A 95 -5.51 24.74 7.20
C THR A 95 -6.07 23.48 7.89
N ALA A 96 -7.17 22.92 7.39
CA ALA A 96 -7.78 21.66 7.84
C ALA A 96 -7.52 20.53 6.84
#